data_AF-A0A4Q1BN93-F1
#
_entry.id   AF-A0A4Q1BN93-F1
#
_cell.length_a   1.000
_cell.length_b   1.000
_cell.length_c   1.000
_cell.angle_alpha   90.00
_cell.angle_beta   90.00
_cell.angle_gamma   90.00
#
_symmetry.space_group_name_H-M   'P 1'
#
loop_
_entity.id
_entity.type
_entity.pdbx_description
1 polymer ?
#
loop_
_entity_poly.entity_id
_entity_poly.type
_entity_poly.pdbx_seq_one_letter_code
_entity_poly.pdbx_strand_id
1 'polypeptide(L)'
;MRWTPLSPPTGEAFAIVRKLLLERPRGFQDLLRSGLAEHPSSHNPRPAQEPRNPRRLSSGRWAKQANVTYVPEGHPFVSSNFLKHRILPILQTHGLVQKKARIRIPWPETVPEEDRPEFAWFITPPREPQSTDSSTFIPNESLSTSSSDTTLSDPSSIPSKLRKSRESSSMGISDDHVDGPTKQKWDAEEHWDRLVKGGHPAILGGEVKELAREGLQDAKEERLSKIGERRTEGEGHRTERMEPMTEREMWEWKDREPGLTTRLERGHLNTRRQNARPAKERREREGWGVLQERVQSWMGRGKRGDFQTRAESRDGSGHRSGRKTFGMK
;
A
#
# COMPACT_ATOMS: atom_id res chain seq x y z
N MET A 1 19.34 3.18 -31.64
CA MET A 1 17.93 3.64 -31.59
C MET A 1 17.93 5.08 -31.10
N ARG A 2 17.48 6.03 -31.92
CA ARG A 2 17.37 7.44 -31.51
C ARG A 2 16.05 7.61 -30.76
N TRP A 3 16.11 8.06 -29.51
CA TRP A 3 14.91 8.41 -28.76
C TRP A 3 14.42 9.75 -29.29
N THR A 4 13.41 9.72 -30.17
CA THR A 4 12.73 10.96 -30.55
C THR A 4 12.03 11.52 -29.32
N PRO A 5 12.29 12.78 -28.94
CA PRO A 5 11.58 13.39 -27.83
C PRO A 5 10.10 13.38 -28.15
N LEU A 6 9.31 12.72 -27.29
CA LEU A 6 7.85 12.72 -27.42
C LEU A 6 7.35 14.15 -27.24
N SER A 7 6.34 14.54 -28.03
CA SER A 7 5.71 15.85 -27.92
C SER A 7 5.20 16.09 -26.49
N PRO A 8 5.29 17.34 -25.98
CA PRO A 8 4.71 17.68 -24.69
C PRO A 8 3.18 17.52 -24.75
N PRO A 9 2.52 17.16 -23.62
CA PRO A 9 1.06 17.11 -23.56
C PRO A 9 0.46 18.50 -23.74
N THR A 10 -0.57 18.57 -24.58
CA THR A 10 -1.30 19.82 -24.85
C THR A 10 -2.31 20.12 -23.75
N GLY A 11 -2.61 21.40 -23.53
CA GLY A 11 -3.61 21.85 -22.56
C GLY A 11 -5.01 21.28 -22.83
N GLU A 12 -5.37 21.16 -24.12
CA GLU A 12 -6.61 20.54 -24.58
C GLU A 12 -6.76 19.09 -24.12
N ALA A 13 -5.65 18.34 -24.10
CA ALA A 13 -5.67 16.97 -23.63
C ALA A 13 -6.08 16.90 -22.16
N PHE A 14 -5.55 17.79 -21.33
CA PHE A 14 -5.93 17.89 -19.91
C PHE A 14 -7.38 18.35 -19.74
N ALA A 15 -7.86 19.29 -20.56
CA ALA A 15 -9.24 19.77 -20.55
C ALA A 15 -10.26 18.65 -20.79
N ILE A 16 -10.01 17.82 -21.81
CA ILE A 16 -10.87 16.66 -22.12
C ILE A 16 -10.89 15.68 -20.95
N VAL A 17 -9.72 15.34 -20.38
CA VAL A 17 -9.66 14.42 -19.24
C VAL A 17 -10.42 14.99 -18.03
N ARG A 18 -10.25 16.28 -17.72
CA ARG A 18 -10.97 16.96 -16.62
C ARG A 18 -12.47 16.88 -16.83
N LYS A 19 -12.97 17.30 -18.01
CA LYS A 19 -14.40 17.26 -18.36
C LYS A 19 -14.99 15.86 -18.16
N LEU A 20 -14.35 14.84 -18.74
CA LEU A 20 -14.85 13.47 -18.71
C LEU A 20 -14.87 12.85 -17.31
N LEU A 21 -13.92 13.22 -16.45
CA LEU A 21 -13.83 12.71 -15.08
C LEU A 21 -14.71 13.50 -14.10
N LEU A 22 -15.04 14.76 -14.39
CA LEU A 22 -16.03 15.54 -13.62
C LEU A 22 -17.42 14.92 -13.75
N GLU A 23 -17.79 14.45 -14.94
CA GLU A 23 -19.09 13.81 -15.18
C GLU A 23 -19.22 12.47 -14.44
N ARG A 24 -18.20 11.61 -14.56
CA ARG A 24 -18.19 10.29 -13.93
C ARG A 24 -16.79 9.71 -13.86
N PRO A 25 -16.50 8.86 -12.86
CA PRO A 25 -15.29 8.04 -12.88
C PRO A 25 -15.31 7.08 -14.06
N ARG A 26 -14.22 7.00 -14.82
CA ARG A 26 -14.13 6.20 -16.06
C ARG A 26 -12.93 5.26 -16.03
N GLY A 27 -13.10 4.10 -16.65
CA GLY A 27 -11.99 3.23 -17.00
C GLY A 27 -11.11 3.87 -18.07
N PHE A 28 -9.88 3.37 -18.23
CA PHE A 28 -8.96 3.90 -19.25
C PHE A 28 -9.53 3.84 -20.67
N GLN A 29 -10.15 2.72 -21.05
CA GLN A 29 -10.72 2.53 -22.38
C GLN A 29 -11.91 3.47 -22.63
N ASP A 30 -12.77 3.65 -21.64
CA ASP A 30 -13.91 4.57 -21.73
C ASP A 30 -13.46 6.02 -21.84
N LEU A 31 -12.43 6.39 -21.10
CA LEU A 31 -11.84 7.72 -21.14
C LEU A 31 -11.24 8.02 -22.52
N LEU A 32 -10.53 7.04 -23.11
CA LEU A 32 -10.01 7.15 -24.46
C LEU A 32 -11.15 7.27 -25.49
N ARG A 33 -12.15 6.38 -25.44
CA ARG A 33 -13.29 6.41 -26.38
C ARG A 33 -14.10 7.70 -26.29
N SER A 34 -14.40 8.14 -25.06
CA SER A 34 -15.19 9.36 -24.84
C SER A 34 -14.40 10.60 -25.26
N GLY A 35 -13.09 10.64 -24.97
CA GLY A 35 -12.27 11.78 -25.35
C GLY A 35 -12.05 11.91 -26.86
N LEU A 36 -12.01 10.78 -27.58
CA LEU A 36 -12.03 10.78 -29.05
C LEU A 36 -13.36 11.30 -29.63
N ALA A 37 -14.48 11.07 -28.94
CA ALA A 37 -15.79 11.56 -29.37
C ALA A 37 -15.99 13.06 -29.08
N GLU A 38 -15.35 13.60 -28.04
CA GLU A 38 -15.44 15.00 -27.62
C GLU A 38 -14.71 16.00 -28.54
N HIS A 39 -13.78 15.54 -29.38
CA HIS A 39 -12.98 16.40 -30.24
C HIS A 39 -13.41 16.27 -31.72
N PRO A 40 -14.40 17.06 -32.19
CA PRO A 40 -14.97 16.93 -33.54
C PRO A 40 -14.00 17.32 -34.66
N SER A 41 -12.88 18.00 -34.36
CA SER A 41 -11.92 18.49 -35.37
C SER A 41 -11.15 17.37 -36.08
N SER A 42 -11.42 16.11 -35.77
CA SER A 42 -11.02 14.96 -36.57
C SER A 42 -12.16 14.54 -37.51
N HIS A 43 -12.65 15.45 -38.33
CA HIS A 43 -13.28 15.07 -39.60
C HIS A 43 -12.16 14.69 -40.60
N ASN A 44 -11.31 13.73 -40.22
CA ASN A 44 -10.47 13.07 -41.19
C ASN A 44 -11.40 12.08 -41.91
N PRO A 45 -11.65 12.23 -43.23
CA PRO A 45 -12.48 11.28 -43.96
C PRO A 45 -11.93 9.91 -43.67
N ARG A 46 -12.76 9.04 -43.08
CA ARG A 46 -12.48 7.63 -42.79
C ARG A 46 -11.49 7.15 -43.85
N PRO A 47 -10.19 6.96 -43.54
CA PRO A 47 -9.24 6.57 -44.56
C PRO A 47 -9.86 5.32 -45.17
N ALA A 48 -10.19 5.40 -46.47
CA ALA A 48 -10.90 4.33 -47.16
C ALA A 48 -10.14 3.07 -46.77
N GLN A 49 -10.77 2.24 -45.93
CA GLN A 49 -10.08 1.11 -45.32
C GLN A 49 -9.67 0.27 -46.51
N GLU A 50 -8.39 0.34 -46.92
CA GLU A 50 -7.88 -0.53 -47.94
C GLU A 50 -8.29 -1.93 -47.48
N PRO A 51 -9.01 -2.70 -48.30
CA PRO A 51 -9.53 -3.99 -47.91
C PRO A 51 -8.31 -4.84 -47.52
N ARG A 52 -8.06 -4.94 -46.21
CA ARG A 52 -6.96 -5.70 -45.64
C ARG A 52 -7.24 -7.14 -46.05
N ASN A 53 -6.51 -7.57 -47.07
CA ASN A 53 -6.71 -8.83 -47.77
C ASN A 53 -6.65 -9.97 -46.72
N PRO A 54 -7.78 -10.63 -46.37
CA PRO A 54 -7.86 -11.52 -45.22
C PRO A 54 -7.08 -12.83 -45.41
N ARG A 55 -6.44 -13.03 -46.56
CA ARG A 55 -5.95 -14.34 -47.01
C ARG A 55 -4.55 -14.76 -46.56
N ARG A 56 -3.83 -14.00 -45.72
CA ARG A 56 -2.43 -14.35 -45.35
C ARG A 56 -2.04 -14.25 -43.87
N LEU A 57 -2.99 -14.23 -42.94
CA LEU A 57 -2.69 -14.26 -41.50
C LEU A 57 -3.12 -15.59 -40.85
N SER A 58 -2.71 -16.71 -41.44
CA SER A 58 -2.84 -18.03 -40.84
C SER A 58 -1.72 -18.26 -39.82
N SER A 59 -2.13 -18.44 -38.57
CA SER A 59 -1.42 -19.09 -37.45
C SER A 59 -0.24 -18.32 -36.80
N GLY A 60 -0.35 -18.07 -35.49
CA GLY A 60 0.84 -17.86 -34.66
C GLY A 60 0.65 -16.94 -33.46
N ARG A 61 0.82 -15.63 -33.65
CA ARG A 61 1.03 -14.69 -32.51
C ARG A 61 0.40 -13.31 -32.64
N TRP A 62 -0.25 -12.98 -33.76
CA TRP A 62 -0.61 -11.60 -34.07
C TRP A 62 -2.11 -11.26 -33.87
N ALA A 63 -2.94 -12.24 -33.51
CA ALA A 63 -4.38 -12.02 -33.27
C ALA A 63 -4.70 -11.13 -32.05
N LYS A 64 -3.72 -10.81 -31.18
CA LYS A 64 -3.92 -9.95 -30.01
C LYS A 64 -3.82 -8.44 -30.30
N GLN A 65 -3.52 -8.03 -31.53
CA GLN A 65 -3.44 -6.62 -31.91
C GLN A 65 -4.79 -6.01 -32.34
N ALA A 66 -5.90 -6.75 -32.25
CA ALA A 66 -7.17 -6.37 -32.86
C ALA A 66 -7.87 -5.14 -32.23
N ASN A 67 -7.46 -4.66 -31.05
CA ASN A 67 -8.09 -3.50 -30.40
C ASN A 67 -7.13 -2.34 -30.18
N VAL A 68 -6.29 -2.03 -31.18
CA VAL A 68 -5.58 -0.75 -31.20
C VAL A 68 -6.56 0.32 -31.68
N THR A 69 -7.17 1.04 -30.74
CA THR A 69 -7.99 2.21 -31.04
C THR A 69 -7.15 3.23 -31.81
N TYR A 70 -7.49 3.47 -33.08
CA TYR A 70 -6.84 4.45 -33.92
C TYR A 70 -7.18 5.85 -33.40
N VAL A 71 -6.15 6.63 -33.06
CA VAL A 71 -6.29 8.03 -32.66
C VAL A 71 -5.98 8.87 -33.91
N PRO A 72 -6.92 9.73 -34.36
CA PRO A 72 -6.69 10.56 -35.52
C PRO A 72 -5.48 11.49 -35.35
N GLU A 73 -4.80 11.78 -36.46
CA GLU A 73 -3.72 12.76 -36.47
C GLU A 73 -4.25 14.15 -36.07
N GLY A 74 -3.47 14.88 -35.26
CA GLY A 74 -3.88 16.16 -34.68
C GLY A 74 -4.78 16.05 -33.45
N HIS A 75 -5.20 14.85 -33.02
CA HIS A 75 -5.96 14.69 -31.78
C HIS A 75 -5.07 14.96 -30.54
N PRO A 76 -5.57 15.64 -29.49
CA PRO A 76 -4.77 15.99 -28.31
C PRO A 76 -4.19 14.78 -27.56
N PHE A 77 -4.84 13.62 -27.66
CA PHE A 77 -4.32 12.38 -27.07
C PHE A 77 -3.19 11.72 -27.85
N VAL A 78 -2.85 12.11 -29.09
CA VAL A 78 -1.79 11.57 -29.97
C VAL A 78 -1.83 10.04 -30.19
N SER A 79 -1.81 9.23 -29.13
CA SER A 79 -2.02 7.79 -29.11
C SER A 79 -2.64 7.32 -27.78
N SER A 80 -3.19 6.11 -27.75
CA SER A 80 -3.65 5.49 -26.49
C SER A 80 -2.53 5.40 -25.44
N ASN A 81 -1.30 5.10 -25.87
CA ASN A 81 -0.13 5.06 -25.01
C ASN A 81 0.23 6.42 -24.43
N PHE A 82 0.02 7.51 -25.17
CA PHE A 82 0.29 8.85 -24.70
C PHE A 82 -0.63 9.24 -23.53
N LEU A 83 -1.95 8.99 -23.66
CA LEU A 83 -2.88 9.16 -22.54
C LEU A 83 -2.47 8.32 -21.31
N LYS A 84 -2.12 7.05 -21.54
CA LYS A 84 -1.77 6.09 -20.47
C LYS A 84 -0.48 6.42 -19.74
N HIS A 85 0.55 6.83 -20.47
CA HIS A 85 1.92 6.94 -19.96
C HIS A 85 2.41 8.38 -19.79
N ARG A 86 1.69 9.37 -20.33
CA ARG A 86 2.02 10.80 -20.16
C ARG A 86 0.96 11.51 -19.34
N ILE A 87 -0.26 11.61 -19.85
CA ILE A 87 -1.29 12.46 -19.24
C ILE A 87 -1.69 11.94 -17.86
N LEU A 88 -2.12 10.68 -17.76
CA LEU A 88 -2.61 10.13 -16.49
C LEU A 88 -1.54 10.09 -15.38
N PRO A 89 -0.28 9.67 -15.64
CA PRO A 89 0.76 9.73 -14.62
C PRO A 89 1.10 11.14 -14.15
N ILE A 90 1.07 12.15 -15.04
CA ILE A 90 1.27 13.56 -14.65
C ILE A 90 0.16 14.00 -13.68
N LEU A 91 -1.09 13.79 -14.08
CA LEU A 91 -2.24 14.15 -13.24
C LEU A 91 -2.22 13.41 -11.90
N GLN A 92 -1.81 12.14 -11.89
CA GLN A 92 -1.67 11.35 -10.67
C GLN A 92 -0.55 11.88 -9.77
N THR A 93 0.59 12.24 -10.34
CA THR A 93 1.74 12.80 -9.60
C THR A 93 1.40 14.14 -8.97
N HIS A 94 0.56 14.94 -9.64
CA HIS A 94 0.08 16.23 -9.13
C HIS A 94 -1.08 16.07 -8.14
N GLY A 95 -1.48 14.83 -7.83
CA GLY A 95 -2.59 14.55 -6.92
C GLY A 95 -3.95 14.96 -7.46
N LEU A 96 -4.08 15.27 -8.75
CA LEU A 96 -5.34 15.72 -9.36
C LEU A 96 -6.29 14.56 -9.66
N VAL A 97 -5.75 13.38 -9.94
CA VAL A 97 -6.53 12.16 -10.16
C VAL A 97 -5.98 10.99 -9.37
N GLN A 98 -6.86 10.04 -9.02
CA GLN A 98 -6.52 8.80 -8.35
C GLN A 98 -6.99 7.61 -9.16
N LYS A 99 -6.15 6.59 -9.26
CA LYS A 99 -6.52 5.28 -9.81
C LYS A 99 -7.00 4.39 -8.67
N LYS A 100 -8.27 4.01 -8.68
CA LYS A 100 -8.84 3.08 -7.69
C LYS A 100 -9.43 1.85 -8.38
N ALA A 101 -9.36 0.70 -7.71
CA ALA A 101 -10.07 -0.49 -8.15
C ALA A 101 -11.57 -0.25 -7.96
N ARG A 102 -12.35 -0.42 -9.02
CA ARG A 102 -13.80 -0.50 -8.93
C ARG A 102 -14.13 -1.91 -8.49
N ILE A 103 -14.73 -2.02 -7.31
CA ILE A 103 -15.41 -3.23 -6.90
C ILE A 103 -16.66 -3.29 -7.78
N ARG A 104 -16.68 -4.18 -8.77
CA ARG A 104 -17.93 -4.52 -9.44
C ARG A 104 -18.81 -5.16 -8.39
N ILE A 105 -19.94 -4.54 -8.08
CA ILE A 105 -20.97 -5.21 -7.30
C ILE A 105 -21.43 -6.37 -8.17
N PRO A 106 -21.21 -7.63 -7.77
CA PRO A 106 -21.56 -8.77 -8.61
C PRO A 106 -23.07 -8.74 -8.83
N TRP A 107 -23.47 -8.44 -10.07
CA TRP A 107 -24.85 -8.68 -10.48
C TRP A 107 -25.06 -10.19 -10.57
N PRO A 108 -26.14 -10.75 -10.00
CA PRO A 108 -26.22 -12.17 -9.67
C PRO A 108 -26.32 -13.17 -10.85
N GLU A 109 -26.20 -12.78 -12.12
CA GLU A 109 -26.66 -13.64 -13.23
C GLU A 109 -25.66 -14.01 -14.33
N THR A 110 -24.47 -13.41 -14.39
CA THR A 110 -23.51 -13.75 -15.47
C THR A 110 -22.29 -14.45 -14.94
N VAL A 111 -22.09 -15.66 -15.47
CA VAL A 111 -20.91 -16.55 -15.47
C VAL A 111 -19.61 -15.89 -14.99
N PRO A 112 -18.77 -16.58 -14.17
CA PRO A 112 -17.51 -16.05 -13.66
C PRO A 112 -16.50 -15.77 -14.81
N GLU A 113 -16.66 -14.63 -15.45
CA GLU A 113 -15.65 -14.00 -16.28
C GLU A 113 -14.55 -13.54 -15.34
N GLU A 114 -13.33 -14.05 -15.53
CA GLU A 114 -12.16 -13.90 -14.66
C GLU A 114 -12.18 -12.58 -13.86
N ASP A 115 -12.14 -12.68 -12.53
CA ASP A 115 -12.17 -11.57 -11.54
C ASP A 115 -10.98 -10.61 -11.72
N ARG A 116 -10.97 -9.89 -12.84
CA ARG A 116 -9.93 -8.92 -13.14
C ARG A 116 -10.38 -7.60 -12.52
N PRO A 117 -9.63 -7.05 -11.56
CA PRO A 117 -9.98 -5.77 -10.96
C PRO A 117 -10.03 -4.71 -12.06
N GLU A 118 -11.20 -4.13 -12.24
CA GLU A 118 -11.39 -3.02 -13.16
C GLU A 118 -10.89 -1.75 -12.47
N PHE A 119 -9.99 -1.02 -13.12
CA PHE A 119 -9.47 0.23 -12.57
C PHE A 119 -10.18 1.41 -13.21
N ALA A 120 -10.68 2.32 -12.38
CA ALA A 120 -11.19 3.61 -12.82
C ALA A 120 -10.35 4.75 -12.26
N TRP A 121 -10.37 5.85 -13.01
CA TRP A 121 -9.78 7.12 -12.61
C TRP A 121 -10.85 8.01 -12.00
N PHE A 122 -10.49 8.69 -10.92
CA PHE A 122 -11.33 9.58 -10.14
C PHE A 122 -10.64 10.93 -10.02
N ILE A 123 -11.39 12.02 -10.04
CA ILE A 123 -10.85 13.32 -9.59
C ILE A 123 -10.62 13.23 -8.09
N THR A 124 -9.45 13.69 -7.64
CA THR A 124 -9.21 13.85 -6.22
C THR A 124 -10.07 15.02 -5.74
N PRO A 125 -11.00 14.81 -4.78
CA PRO A 125 -11.75 15.93 -4.24
C PRO A 125 -10.79 16.95 -3.65
N PRO A 126 -11.12 18.26 -3.68
CA PRO A 126 -10.33 19.24 -2.96
C PRO A 126 -10.19 18.75 -1.53
N ARG A 127 -8.95 18.68 -1.04
CA ARG A 127 -8.70 18.28 0.34
C ARG A 127 -9.29 19.38 1.20
N GLU A 128 -10.52 19.16 1.66
CA GLU A 128 -11.08 20.00 2.71
C GLU A 128 -10.05 20.02 3.84
N PRO A 129 -9.72 21.21 4.36
CA PRO A 129 -8.88 21.29 5.53
C PRO A 129 -9.60 20.41 6.55
N GLN A 130 -8.97 19.30 6.95
CA GLN A 130 -9.53 18.49 8.00
C GLN A 130 -9.44 19.37 9.22
N SER A 131 -10.52 20.10 9.50
CA SER A 131 -10.70 20.89 10.70
C SER A 131 -10.46 19.90 11.82
N THR A 132 -9.29 20.00 12.45
CA THR A 132 -8.86 19.09 13.52
C THR A 132 -9.75 19.19 14.75
N ASP A 133 -10.72 20.10 14.72
CA ASP A 133 -11.50 20.51 15.88
C ASP A 133 -12.86 19.81 15.95
N SER A 134 -13.21 18.99 14.96
CA SER A 134 -14.44 18.18 15.01
C SER A 134 -14.12 16.70 15.19
N SER A 135 -13.49 16.38 16.33
CA SER A 135 -13.77 15.13 17.00
C SER A 135 -15.21 15.17 17.50
N THR A 136 -16.18 15.12 16.58
CA THR A 136 -17.57 14.82 16.91
C THR A 136 -17.56 13.41 17.46
N PHE A 137 -17.44 13.34 18.77
CA PHE A 137 -17.74 12.18 19.59
C PHE A 137 -19.15 11.76 19.18
N ILE A 138 -19.27 10.74 18.32
CA ILE A 138 -20.54 10.09 18.09
C ILE A 138 -20.86 9.43 19.43
N PRO A 139 -21.83 9.93 20.23
CA PRO A 139 -22.25 9.20 21.40
C PRO A 139 -22.73 7.85 20.88
N ASN A 140 -22.09 6.80 21.37
CA ASN A 140 -22.48 5.44 21.09
C ASN A 140 -23.85 5.24 21.75
N GLU A 141 -24.92 5.59 21.04
CA GLU A 141 -26.28 5.37 21.52
C GLU A 141 -26.47 3.86 21.68
N SER A 142 -26.46 3.46 22.94
CA SER A 142 -26.73 2.13 23.42
C SER A 142 -28.05 1.63 22.87
N LEU A 143 -27.96 0.76 21.86
CA LEU A 143 -28.99 -0.16 21.45
C LEU A 143 -29.53 -0.89 22.69
N SER A 144 -30.77 -0.57 23.04
CA SER A 144 -31.55 -1.32 24.01
C SER A 144 -31.87 -2.70 23.42
N THR A 145 -31.04 -3.69 23.72
CA THR A 145 -31.35 -5.10 23.51
C THR A 145 -32.40 -5.52 24.53
N SER A 146 -33.63 -5.74 24.04
CA SER A 146 -34.70 -6.41 24.77
C SER A 146 -34.32 -7.88 25.01
N SER A 147 -34.25 -8.24 26.28
CA SER A 147 -33.98 -9.57 26.79
C SER A 147 -35.05 -10.58 26.37
N SER A 148 -34.64 -11.74 25.87
CA SER A 148 -35.40 -12.98 26.03
C SER A 148 -34.46 -14.09 26.47
N ASP A 149 -34.91 -14.74 27.53
CA ASP A 149 -34.32 -15.75 28.37
C ASP A 149 -34.09 -17.10 27.66
N THR A 150 -32.91 -17.71 27.80
CA THR A 150 -32.73 -19.19 27.88
C THR A 150 -31.31 -19.60 28.33
N THR A 151 -31.20 -19.85 29.63
CA THR A 151 -30.49 -20.94 30.33
C THR A 151 -29.27 -21.69 29.73
N LEU A 152 -28.27 -21.81 30.63
CA LEU A 152 -27.40 -22.97 30.96
C LEU A 152 -26.04 -23.16 30.25
N SER A 153 -25.00 -22.79 31.03
CA SER A 153 -23.77 -23.53 31.33
C SER A 153 -22.64 -23.59 30.30
N ASP A 154 -21.57 -22.80 30.54
CA ASP A 154 -20.20 -23.32 30.44
C ASP A 154 -19.17 -22.40 31.16
N PRO A 155 -18.36 -22.90 32.12
CA PRO A 155 -17.32 -22.11 32.77
C PRO A 155 -15.92 -22.42 32.20
N SER A 156 -15.40 -21.56 31.34
CA SER A 156 -14.00 -21.61 30.90
C SER A 156 -13.39 -20.21 30.78
N SER A 157 -12.89 -19.75 31.93
CA SER A 157 -11.78 -18.83 32.18
C SER A 157 -11.08 -18.21 30.95
N ILE A 158 -11.34 -16.92 30.70
CA ILE A 158 -10.53 -16.06 29.84
C ILE A 158 -10.02 -14.89 30.69
N PRO A 159 -8.69 -14.66 30.81
CA PRO A 159 -8.17 -13.56 31.61
C PRO A 159 -8.45 -12.22 30.96
N SER A 160 -9.30 -11.42 31.61
CA SER A 160 -9.61 -10.04 31.29
C SER A 160 -8.34 -9.18 31.38
N LYS A 161 -7.80 -8.81 30.22
CA LYS A 161 -6.71 -7.83 30.13
C LYS A 161 -7.23 -6.45 30.51
N LEU A 162 -6.72 -6.00 31.65
CA LEU A 162 -6.74 -4.66 32.23
C LEU A 162 -6.83 -3.54 31.17
N ARG A 163 -8.06 -3.06 30.93
CA ARG A 163 -8.30 -1.82 30.18
C ARG A 163 -7.90 -0.66 31.09
N LYS A 164 -6.73 -0.09 30.83
CA LYS A 164 -6.26 1.12 31.47
C LYS A 164 -7.03 2.30 30.88
N SER A 165 -8.06 2.74 31.60
CA SER A 165 -8.76 4.00 31.37
C SER A 165 -7.74 5.13 31.44
N ARG A 166 -7.48 5.75 30.29
CA ARG A 166 -6.67 6.96 30.18
C ARG A 166 -7.63 8.13 30.25
N GLU A 167 -7.77 8.68 31.44
CA GLU A 167 -8.46 9.95 31.67
C GLU A 167 -7.71 11.04 30.88
N SER A 168 -8.39 11.60 29.89
CA SER A 168 -7.91 12.74 29.11
C SER A 168 -8.37 14.01 29.80
N SER A 169 -7.52 14.58 30.65
CA SER A 169 -7.68 15.96 31.11
C SER A 169 -7.46 16.91 29.93
N SER A 170 -8.55 17.48 29.43
CA SER A 170 -8.52 18.60 28.49
C SER A 170 -8.36 19.90 29.28
N MET A 171 -7.13 20.39 29.40
CA MET A 171 -6.86 21.79 29.77
C MET A 171 -7.25 22.64 28.56
N GLY A 172 -8.33 23.40 28.69
CA GLY A 172 -8.77 24.38 27.70
C GLY A 172 -7.77 25.53 27.65
N ILE A 173 -6.88 25.49 26.68
CA ILE A 173 -6.06 26.63 26.29
C ILE A 173 -6.88 27.38 25.24
N SER A 174 -7.27 28.60 25.59
CA SER A 174 -7.88 29.54 24.66
C SER A 174 -6.87 29.85 23.56
N ASP A 175 -7.08 29.28 22.37
CA ASP A 175 -6.29 29.59 21.18
C ASP A 175 -6.65 30.99 20.69
N ASP A 176 -5.89 31.99 21.14
CA ASP A 176 -5.83 33.28 20.46
C ASP A 176 -5.26 33.02 19.05
N HIS A 177 -6.15 32.97 18.06
CA HIS A 177 -5.84 32.84 16.63
C HIS A 177 -4.99 34.03 16.17
N VAL A 178 -3.67 33.92 16.32
CA VAL A 178 -2.73 34.76 15.60
C VAL A 178 -2.78 34.29 14.15
N ASP A 179 -3.29 35.15 13.26
CA ASP A 179 -3.26 34.97 11.80
C ASP A 179 -1.80 34.87 11.32
N GLY A 180 -1.24 33.68 11.46
CA GLY A 180 0.07 33.35 10.89
C GLY A 180 0.04 33.52 9.37
N PRO A 181 1.21 33.73 8.74
CA PRO A 181 1.29 33.85 7.28
C PRO A 181 0.56 32.67 6.65
N THR A 182 -0.46 32.99 5.84
CA THR A 182 -1.30 31.99 5.18
C THR A 182 -0.41 31.15 4.29
N LYS A 183 -0.01 29.97 4.78
CA LYS A 183 0.79 29.02 4.02
C LYS A 183 0.04 28.78 2.72
N GLN A 184 0.68 29.09 1.60
CA GLN A 184 0.07 29.06 0.28
C GLN A 184 -0.63 27.71 0.10
N LYS A 185 -1.95 27.73 0.14
CA LYS A 185 -2.73 26.50 0.09
C LYS A 185 -2.72 26.02 -1.35
N TRP A 186 -2.40 24.75 -1.53
CA TRP A 186 -2.51 24.09 -2.82
C TRP A 186 -3.97 24.11 -3.30
N ASP A 187 -4.25 24.89 -4.35
CA ASP A 187 -5.56 24.88 -5.01
C ASP A 187 -5.54 23.97 -6.24
N ALA A 188 -6.30 22.88 -6.16
CA ALA A 188 -6.40 21.91 -7.23
C ALA A 188 -7.08 22.49 -8.48
N GLU A 189 -8.04 23.41 -8.32
CA GLU A 189 -8.80 23.97 -9.44
C GLU A 189 -7.94 24.94 -10.25
N GLU A 190 -7.24 25.85 -9.57
CA GLU A 190 -6.29 26.74 -10.22
C GLU A 190 -5.19 25.95 -10.95
N HIS A 191 -4.72 24.84 -10.36
CA HIS A 191 -3.71 23.99 -10.98
C HIS A 191 -4.22 23.31 -12.26
N TRP A 192 -5.46 22.84 -12.25
CA TRP A 192 -6.12 22.34 -13.46
C TRP A 192 -6.19 23.42 -14.53
N ASP A 193 -6.56 24.65 -14.18
CA ASP A 193 -6.65 25.75 -15.13
C ASP A 193 -5.29 26.09 -15.75
N ARG A 194 -4.22 26.07 -14.96
CA ARG A 194 -2.84 26.27 -15.47
C ARG A 194 -2.44 25.18 -16.46
N LEU A 195 -2.77 23.92 -16.20
CA LEU A 195 -2.52 22.82 -17.15
C LEU A 195 -3.35 22.98 -18.44
N VAL A 196 -4.63 23.34 -18.32
CA VAL A 196 -5.53 23.54 -19.46
C VAL A 196 -5.07 24.71 -20.33
N LYS A 197 -4.55 25.79 -19.73
CA LYS A 197 -3.96 26.94 -20.43
C LYS A 197 -2.63 26.61 -21.15
N GLY A 198 -2.13 25.39 -21.02
CA GLY A 198 -0.89 24.95 -21.67
C GLY A 198 0.37 25.14 -20.81
N GLY A 199 0.21 25.34 -19.49
CA GLY A 199 1.33 25.37 -18.57
C GLY A 199 2.14 24.07 -18.61
N HIS A 200 3.46 24.18 -18.61
CA HIS A 200 4.32 23.01 -18.75
C HIS A 200 4.22 22.12 -17.49
N PRO A 201 3.87 20.82 -17.62
CA PRO A 201 3.56 19.97 -16.47
C PRO A 201 4.76 19.77 -15.54
N ALA A 202 5.99 19.86 -16.03
CA ALA A 202 7.17 19.72 -15.17
C ALA A 202 7.39 20.93 -14.24
N ILE A 203 7.02 22.14 -14.69
CA ILE A 203 7.15 23.37 -13.88
C ILE A 203 6.10 23.32 -12.78
N LEU A 204 4.86 23.09 -13.20
CA LEU A 204 3.69 22.90 -12.34
C LEU A 204 3.87 21.75 -11.34
N GLY A 205 4.49 20.64 -11.76
CA GLY A 205 4.81 19.53 -10.85
C GLY A 205 5.95 19.82 -9.89
N GLY A 206 6.82 20.80 -10.20
CA GLY A 206 7.84 21.31 -9.29
C GLY A 206 7.21 22.03 -8.10
N GLU A 207 6.28 22.96 -8.38
CA GLU A 207 5.54 23.72 -7.35
C GLU A 207 4.82 22.79 -6.35
N VAL A 208 4.12 21.75 -6.84
CA VAL A 208 3.46 20.75 -5.98
C VAL A 208 4.47 20.08 -5.04
N LYS A 209 5.64 19.71 -5.58
CA LYS A 209 6.66 18.97 -4.83
C LYS A 209 7.34 19.86 -3.81
N GLU A 210 7.54 21.13 -4.13
CA GLU A 210 8.10 22.12 -3.21
C GLU A 210 7.17 22.34 -2.03
N LEU A 211 5.88 22.57 -2.27
CA LEU A 211 4.87 22.68 -1.21
C LEU A 211 4.77 21.41 -0.35
N ALA A 212 4.83 20.23 -0.97
CA ALA A 212 4.85 18.97 -0.23
C ALA A 212 6.12 18.80 0.62
N ARG A 213 7.27 19.29 0.14
CA ARG A 213 8.54 19.26 0.86
C ARG A 213 8.52 20.23 2.04
N GLU A 214 8.02 21.45 1.85
CA GLU A 214 7.85 22.45 2.92
C GLU A 214 6.92 21.93 4.01
N GLY A 215 5.75 21.39 3.64
CA GLY A 215 4.84 20.79 4.63
C GLY A 215 5.45 19.62 5.42
N LEU A 216 6.40 18.88 4.81
CA LEU A 216 7.12 17.81 5.51
C LEU A 216 8.22 18.37 6.44
N GLN A 217 8.84 19.49 6.09
CA GLN A 217 9.78 20.21 6.95
C GLN A 217 9.06 20.81 8.15
N ASP A 218 7.93 21.48 7.94
CA ASP A 218 7.08 22.02 9.01
C ASP A 218 6.66 20.93 10.01
N ALA A 219 6.15 19.81 9.50
CA ALA A 219 5.75 18.69 10.35
C ALA A 219 6.93 18.07 11.11
N LYS A 220 8.14 18.15 10.56
CA LYS A 220 9.36 17.70 11.22
C LYS A 220 9.78 18.67 12.33
N GLU A 221 9.74 19.97 12.07
CA GLU A 221 10.05 21.02 13.05
C GLU A 221 9.06 21.01 14.20
N GLU A 222 7.75 20.89 13.91
CA GLU A 222 6.71 20.75 14.93
C GLU A 222 6.95 19.53 15.82
N ARG A 223 7.33 18.39 15.23
CA ARG A 223 7.69 17.18 15.98
C ARG A 223 8.92 17.39 16.85
N LEU A 224 9.93 18.11 16.36
CA LEU A 224 11.13 18.42 17.13
C LEU A 224 10.83 19.39 18.27
N SER A 225 9.99 20.39 18.04
CA SER A 225 9.51 21.32 19.07
C SER A 225 8.76 20.58 20.18
N LYS A 226 7.79 19.72 19.82
CA LYS A 226 7.06 18.85 20.77
C LYS A 226 7.96 17.89 21.54
N ILE A 227 9.07 17.44 20.96
CA ILE A 227 10.06 16.61 21.67
C ILE A 227 10.88 17.46 22.65
N GLY A 228 11.23 18.70 22.28
CA GLY A 228 11.92 19.66 23.14
C GLY A 228 11.10 20.03 24.36
N GLU A 229 9.83 20.38 24.16
CA GLU A 229 8.89 20.75 25.23
C GLU A 229 8.68 19.60 26.23
N ARG A 230 8.51 18.36 25.74
CA ARG A 230 8.43 17.18 26.61
C ARG A 230 9.71 16.91 27.41
N ARG A 231 10.87 17.37 26.93
CA ARG A 231 12.11 17.27 27.71
C ARG A 231 12.08 18.27 28.84
N THR A 232 11.78 19.55 28.57
CA THR A 232 11.77 20.59 29.59
C THR A 232 10.71 20.38 30.67
N GLU A 233 9.53 19.86 30.31
CA GLU A 233 8.47 19.56 31.29
C GLU A 233 8.71 18.25 32.06
N GLY A 234 9.41 17.28 31.45
CA GLY A 234 9.70 15.97 32.05
C GLY A 234 11.00 15.92 32.87
N GLU A 235 11.88 16.91 32.76
CA GLU A 235 13.18 16.94 33.43
C GLU A 235 13.06 17.20 34.94
N GLY A 236 11.94 17.80 35.39
CA GLY A 236 11.61 17.93 36.81
C GLY A 236 11.34 16.60 37.54
N HIS A 237 11.07 15.50 36.81
CA HIS A 237 10.79 14.18 37.40
C HIS A 237 11.87 13.11 37.13
N ARG A 238 12.93 13.44 36.38
CA ARG A 238 13.95 12.45 36.00
C ARG A 238 15.24 12.53 36.80
N THR A 239 15.53 13.67 37.42
CA THR A 239 16.70 13.85 38.30
C THR A 239 16.56 13.17 39.66
N GLU A 240 15.35 12.83 40.11
CA GLU A 240 15.12 12.07 41.36
C GLU A 240 15.29 10.54 41.21
N ARG A 241 15.56 10.02 40.00
CA ARG A 241 15.67 8.56 39.77
C ARG A 241 17.02 8.10 39.23
N MET A 242 18.07 8.89 39.44
CA MET A 242 19.44 8.39 39.48
C MET A 242 19.86 8.23 40.94
N GLU A 243 19.18 7.33 41.67
CA GLU A 243 19.85 6.70 42.80
C GLU A 243 21.08 5.97 42.26
N PRO A 244 22.26 6.07 42.88
CA PRO A 244 23.42 5.30 42.48
C PRO A 244 23.02 3.82 42.41
N MET A 245 23.35 3.18 41.29
CA MET A 245 23.07 1.78 40.98
C MET A 245 23.31 0.92 42.24
N THR A 246 22.21 0.52 42.90
CA THR A 246 22.31 -0.10 44.24
C THR A 246 23.14 -1.38 44.16
N GLU A 247 23.87 -1.74 45.23
CA GLU A 247 24.69 -2.96 45.26
C GLU A 247 23.92 -4.21 44.81
N ARG A 248 22.61 -4.25 45.04
CA ARG A 248 21.72 -5.33 44.58
C ARG A 248 21.70 -5.48 43.05
N GLU A 249 21.72 -4.37 42.30
CA GLU A 249 21.74 -4.36 40.84
C GLU A 249 23.13 -4.74 40.29
N MET A 250 24.21 -4.47 41.02
CA MET A 250 25.55 -5.02 40.73
C MET A 250 25.64 -6.52 41.03
N TRP A 251 24.95 -7.02 42.05
CA TRP A 251 24.96 -8.44 42.41
C TRP A 251 24.10 -9.30 41.48
N GLU A 252 23.04 -8.75 40.88
CA GLU A 252 22.32 -9.40 39.77
C GLU A 252 23.22 -9.71 38.55
N TRP A 253 24.43 -9.14 38.47
CA TRP A 253 25.39 -9.50 37.44
C TRP A 253 26.20 -10.76 37.78
N LYS A 254 26.25 -11.19 39.05
CA LYS A 254 26.97 -12.40 39.49
C LYS A 254 26.19 -13.69 39.27
N ASP A 255 24.86 -13.65 39.29
CA ASP A 255 23.99 -14.83 39.10
C ASP A 255 23.60 -15.07 37.62
N ARG A 256 24.35 -14.50 36.67
CA ARG A 256 24.06 -14.66 35.24
C ARG A 256 24.21 -16.12 34.82
N GLU A 257 23.13 -16.72 34.33
CA GLU A 257 23.23 -17.97 33.58
C GLU A 257 24.11 -17.72 32.33
N PRO A 258 25.21 -18.49 32.16
CA PRO A 258 26.08 -18.31 31.00
C PRO A 258 25.29 -18.52 29.69
N GLY A 259 25.29 -17.51 28.83
CA GLY A 259 24.70 -17.59 27.47
C GLY A 259 23.39 -16.83 27.23
N LEU A 260 22.81 -16.13 28.22
CA LEU A 260 21.67 -15.23 27.99
C LEU A 260 22.12 -13.76 27.93
N THR A 261 21.67 -13.02 26.92
CA THR A 261 21.93 -11.56 26.85
C THR A 261 21.08 -10.83 27.89
N THR A 262 21.56 -9.73 28.44
CA THR A 262 20.80 -8.95 29.43
C THR A 262 19.78 -8.01 28.79
N ARG A 263 18.85 -7.46 29.58
CA ARG A 263 17.91 -6.43 29.10
C ARG A 263 18.64 -5.18 28.59
N LEU A 264 19.73 -4.81 29.26
CA LEU A 264 20.61 -3.68 28.90
C LEU A 264 21.36 -3.94 27.59
N GLU A 265 21.97 -5.13 27.45
CA GLU A 265 22.60 -5.55 26.19
C GLU A 265 21.60 -5.58 25.03
N ARG A 266 20.31 -5.80 25.29
CA ARG A 266 19.25 -5.77 24.26
C ARG A 266 18.68 -4.38 24.00
N GLY A 267 19.09 -3.35 24.75
CA GLY A 267 18.57 -1.98 24.63
C GLY A 267 18.85 -1.31 23.28
N HIS A 268 19.90 -1.75 22.57
CA HIS A 268 20.22 -1.27 21.23
C HIS A 268 19.39 -1.94 20.12
N LEU A 269 18.56 -2.94 20.45
CA LEU A 269 17.72 -3.64 19.49
C LEU A 269 16.34 -2.98 19.39
N ASN A 270 15.72 -3.06 18.21
CA ASN A 270 14.29 -2.70 18.05
C ASN A 270 13.42 -3.54 19.00
N THR A 271 12.38 -2.94 19.59
CA THR A 271 11.44 -3.53 20.56
C THR A 271 10.98 -4.94 20.20
N ARG A 272 10.68 -5.21 18.92
CA ARG A 272 10.28 -6.56 18.47
C ARG A 272 11.40 -7.59 18.67
N ARG A 273 12.65 -7.23 18.36
CA ARG A 273 13.82 -8.10 18.51
C ARG A 273 14.22 -8.25 19.97
N GLN A 274 14.14 -7.17 20.75
CA GLN A 274 14.40 -7.19 22.19
C GLN A 274 13.50 -8.22 22.90
N ASN A 275 12.21 -8.27 22.57
CA ASN A 275 11.25 -9.21 23.16
C ASN A 275 11.39 -10.65 22.65
N ALA A 276 11.80 -10.84 21.39
CA ALA A 276 11.96 -12.17 20.80
C ALA A 276 13.29 -12.85 21.20
N ARG A 277 14.27 -12.07 21.63
CA ARG A 277 15.63 -12.56 21.92
C ARG A 277 15.71 -13.58 23.07
N PRO A 278 15.03 -13.41 24.23
CA PRO A 278 15.06 -14.40 25.30
C PRO A 278 14.54 -15.78 24.86
N ALA A 279 13.47 -15.80 24.05
CA ALA A 279 12.92 -17.03 23.52
C ALA A 279 13.87 -17.71 22.52
N LYS A 280 14.60 -16.92 21.73
CA LYS A 280 15.61 -17.44 20.80
C LYS A 280 16.81 -18.04 21.56
N GLU A 281 17.33 -17.34 22.56
CA GLU A 281 18.46 -17.80 23.39
C GLU A 281 18.11 -19.07 24.16
N ARG A 282 16.89 -19.17 24.71
CA ARG A 282 16.40 -20.39 25.37
C ARG A 282 16.34 -21.56 24.38
N ARG A 283 15.81 -21.34 23.17
CA ARG A 283 15.75 -22.38 22.13
C ARG A 283 17.13 -22.81 21.65
N GLU A 284 18.08 -21.89 21.54
CA GLU A 284 19.47 -22.23 21.19
C GLU A 284 20.08 -23.11 22.30
N ARG A 285 19.92 -22.74 23.57
CA ARG A 285 20.39 -23.55 24.71
C ARG A 285 19.79 -24.96 24.73
N GLU A 286 18.48 -25.08 24.60
CA GLU A 286 17.78 -26.37 24.56
C GLU A 286 18.15 -27.18 23.29
N GLY A 287 18.28 -26.51 22.15
CA GLY A 287 18.63 -27.14 20.87
C GLY A 287 20.06 -27.70 20.83
N TRP A 288 21.01 -27.05 21.47
CA TRP A 288 22.37 -27.58 21.64
C TRP A 288 22.38 -28.85 22.51
N GLY A 289 21.55 -28.91 23.56
CA GLY A 289 21.39 -30.13 24.38
C GLY A 289 20.90 -31.33 23.56
N VAL A 290 19.86 -31.13 22.73
CA VAL A 290 19.30 -32.17 21.86
C VAL A 290 20.32 -32.62 20.78
N LEU A 291 21.09 -31.68 20.23
CA LEU A 291 22.14 -32.00 19.27
C LEU A 291 23.26 -32.82 19.92
N GLN A 292 23.65 -32.49 21.15
CA GLN A 292 24.69 -33.17 21.90
C GLN A 292 24.26 -34.60 22.30
N GLU A 293 23.02 -34.79 22.75
CA GLU A 293 22.44 -36.12 22.99
C GLU A 293 22.38 -36.96 21.71
N ARG A 294 21.97 -36.34 20.59
CA ARG A 294 21.90 -37.03 19.29
C ARG A 294 23.28 -37.44 18.78
N VAL A 295 24.29 -36.58 18.95
CA VAL A 295 25.69 -36.88 18.60
C VAL A 295 26.25 -37.99 19.50
N GLN A 296 25.99 -37.95 20.82
CA GLN A 296 26.39 -39.03 21.73
C GLN A 296 25.67 -40.35 21.43
N SER A 297 24.39 -40.32 21.09
CA SER A 297 23.63 -41.50 20.64
C SER A 297 24.20 -42.09 19.35
N TRP A 298 24.61 -41.23 18.40
CA TRP A 298 25.20 -41.67 17.14
C TRP A 298 26.60 -42.27 17.34
N MET A 299 27.43 -41.66 18.18
CA MET A 299 28.74 -42.21 18.56
C MET A 299 28.62 -43.50 19.40
N GLY A 300 27.56 -43.64 20.20
CA GLY A 300 27.29 -44.85 20.99
C GLY A 300 26.76 -46.04 20.17
N ARG A 301 26.14 -45.81 19.00
CA ARG A 301 25.61 -46.88 18.12
C ARG A 301 26.61 -47.43 17.11
N GLY A 302 27.81 -46.84 16.99
CA GLY A 302 28.78 -47.19 15.94
C GLY A 302 29.59 -48.50 16.13
N LYS A 303 29.23 -49.42 17.04
CA LYS A 303 30.08 -50.60 17.32
C LYS A 303 29.43 -51.99 17.29
N ARG A 304 28.16 -52.14 16.94
CA ARG A 304 27.54 -53.46 16.66
C ARG A 304 26.62 -53.25 15.47
N GLY A 305 27.04 -53.60 14.26
CA GLY A 305 26.88 -54.95 13.72
C GLY A 305 25.66 -54.92 12.79
N ASP A 306 25.76 -55.58 11.64
CA ASP A 306 24.66 -55.85 10.69
C ASP A 306 24.41 -54.81 9.58
N PHE A 307 25.45 -54.62 8.75
CA PHE A 307 25.23 -54.36 7.32
C PHE A 307 24.76 -55.66 6.64
N GLN A 308 23.49 -56.04 6.84
CA GLN A 308 22.82 -56.96 5.92
C GLN A 308 22.36 -56.17 4.70
N THR A 309 23.08 -56.40 3.61
CA THR A 309 22.78 -55.97 2.25
C THR A 309 21.38 -56.45 1.83
N ARG A 310 20.41 -55.53 1.79
CA ARG A 310 19.12 -55.75 1.12
C ARG A 310 19.19 -55.15 -0.28
N ALA A 311 19.78 -55.91 -1.19
CA ALA A 311 19.64 -55.71 -2.63
C ALA A 311 18.32 -56.38 -3.05
N GLU A 312 17.26 -55.59 -3.24
CA GLU A 312 16.05 -56.09 -3.91
C GLU A 312 15.31 -54.94 -4.62
N SER A 313 15.42 -54.99 -5.94
CA SER A 313 14.40 -54.68 -6.96
C SER A 313 13.47 -53.50 -6.76
N ARG A 314 13.58 -52.52 -7.67
CA ARG A 314 12.41 -51.82 -8.20
C ARG A 314 12.65 -51.26 -9.60
N ASP A 315 12.57 -52.16 -10.57
CA ASP A 315 12.04 -51.85 -11.90
C ASP A 315 10.54 -51.52 -11.77
N GLY A 316 10.08 -50.49 -12.48
CA GLY A 316 8.69 -50.04 -12.40
C GLY A 316 8.38 -48.84 -13.27
N SER A 317 8.61 -48.98 -14.58
CA SER A 317 8.12 -48.08 -15.62
C SER A 317 6.59 -47.95 -15.57
N GLY A 318 6.06 -46.75 -15.82
CA GLY A 318 4.61 -46.51 -15.83
C GLY A 318 4.23 -45.21 -16.52
N HIS A 319 4.01 -45.32 -17.83
CA HIS A 319 3.40 -44.35 -18.74
C HIS A 319 2.26 -43.51 -18.13
N ARG A 320 2.25 -42.20 -18.40
CA ARG A 320 1.03 -41.37 -18.40
C ARG A 320 0.86 -40.69 -19.76
N SER A 321 0.12 -41.35 -20.65
CA SER A 321 -0.53 -40.74 -21.80
C SER A 321 -1.97 -40.40 -21.41
N GLY A 322 -2.41 -39.17 -21.68
CA GLY A 322 -3.74 -38.69 -21.29
C GLY A 322 -4.24 -37.61 -22.23
N ARG A 323 -4.78 -38.06 -23.37
CA ARG A 323 -5.58 -37.34 -24.39
C ARG A 323 -6.48 -36.24 -23.79
N LYS A 324 -6.44 -35.04 -24.38
CA LYS A 324 -7.53 -34.05 -24.29
C LYS A 324 -8.25 -33.99 -25.64
N THR A 325 -9.51 -34.41 -25.63
CA THR A 325 -10.45 -34.29 -26.75
C THR A 325 -10.94 -32.85 -26.90
N PHE A 326 -10.90 -32.34 -28.12
CA PHE A 326 -11.57 -31.11 -28.54
C PHE A 326 -13.08 -31.34 -28.61
N GLY A 327 -13.86 -30.49 -27.93
CA GLY A 327 -15.30 -30.36 -28.15
C GLY A 327 -15.56 -29.15 -29.03
N MET A 328 -16.19 -29.37 -30.19
CA MET A 328 -16.78 -28.33 -31.03
C MET A 328 -18.11 -27.88 -30.44
N LYS A 329 -18.35 -26.57 -30.41
CA LYS A 329 -19.66 -25.95 -30.66
C LYS A 329 -19.43 -24.65 -31.39
#